data_AF-A0A0L0SRC9-F1
#
_entry.id   AF-A0A0L0SRC9-F1
#
_cell.length_a   1.000
_cell.length_b   1.000
_cell.length_c   1.000
_cell.angle_alpha   90.00
_cell.angle_beta   90.00
_cell.angle_gamma   90.00
#
_symmetry.space_group_name_H-M   'P 1'
#
loop_
_entity.id
_entity.type
_entity.pdbx_description
1 polymer ?
#
loop_
_entity_poly.entity_id
_entity_poly.type
_entity_poly.pdbx_seq_one_letter_code
_entity_poly.pdbx_strand_id
1 'polypeptide(L)'
;MPQPCAVCQASASKKCGQCGAVHYCSRDHQKEHWKSHKKECAKLAKDKPAPSPGASSGSSGARQQSDGTRSSTSSSTGRGPQGGYGHSPPLGVGQPSTRWAEGLTPAKAAEWFVDCFRMRMDDDQAWCGAENHAIYFGSPLHTVREFLIFCNMAVDRGVFPSTIPWAKVLEQADDLLVYAFEKADAQDKYGSENVFAELTGGRSLRATGVAIYAFGPNGEPASAEFKAAQRKYPDDNTLFDDATRFARVGGIDKWRALCTSLERKFPLNGRLWD
;
A
#
# COMPACT_ATOMS: atom_id res chain seq x y z
N MET A 1 -1.50 20.16 -26.58
CA MET A 1 -2.20 19.15 -27.40
C MET A 1 -2.24 17.85 -26.62
N PRO A 2 -3.37 17.11 -26.61
CA PRO A 2 -3.40 15.78 -26.02
C PRO A 2 -2.44 14.86 -26.80
N GLN A 3 -1.73 13.99 -26.10
CA GLN A 3 -0.84 13.01 -26.72
C GLN A 3 -1.66 11.81 -27.23
N PRO A 4 -1.22 11.08 -28.27
CA PRO A 4 -1.94 9.92 -28.76
C PRO A 4 -1.78 8.72 -27.82
N CYS A 5 -2.82 7.89 -27.73
CA CYS A 5 -2.78 6.63 -27.01
C CYS A 5 -1.86 5.64 -27.71
N ALA A 6 -0.95 5.01 -26.96
CA ALA A 6 0.00 4.05 -27.53
C ALA A 6 -0.61 2.76 -28.11
N VAL A 7 -1.90 2.51 -27.88
CA VAL A 7 -2.62 1.34 -28.45
C VAL A 7 -3.50 1.78 -29.61
N CYS A 8 -4.50 2.65 -29.36
CA CYS A 8 -5.50 3.00 -30.36
C CYS A 8 -5.30 4.36 -31.05
N GLN A 9 -4.23 5.09 -30.70
CA GLN A 9 -3.90 6.42 -31.24
C GLN A 9 -4.93 7.53 -30.98
N ALA A 10 -6.03 7.25 -30.28
CA ALA A 10 -6.98 8.27 -29.84
C ALA A 10 -6.35 9.25 -28.83
N SER A 11 -6.93 10.43 -28.69
CA SER A 11 -6.54 11.44 -27.70
C SER A 11 -6.44 10.84 -26.29
N ALA A 12 -5.27 10.94 -25.66
CA ALA A 12 -4.99 10.41 -24.34
C ALA A 12 -4.83 11.54 -23.32
N SER A 13 -5.53 11.42 -22.19
CA SER A 13 -5.41 12.30 -21.03
C SER A 13 -4.59 11.71 -19.90
N LYS A 14 -4.24 10.42 -19.98
CA LYS A 14 -3.48 9.69 -18.96
C LYS A 14 -2.11 9.32 -19.49
N LYS A 15 -1.12 9.28 -18.60
CA LYS A 15 0.24 8.84 -18.87
C LYS A 15 0.62 7.69 -17.96
N CYS A 16 1.58 6.87 -18.38
CA CYS A 16 2.16 5.83 -17.55
C CYS A 16 2.65 6.43 -16.22
N GLY A 17 2.17 5.92 -15.09
CA GLY A 17 2.54 6.45 -13.77
C GLY A 17 4.04 6.29 -13.45
N GLN A 18 4.69 5.29 -14.05
CA GLN A 18 6.09 4.97 -13.79
C GLN A 18 7.04 5.85 -14.62
N CYS A 19 6.96 5.82 -15.95
CA CYS A 19 7.87 6.59 -16.79
C CYS A 19 7.36 7.99 -17.13
N GLY A 20 6.05 8.23 -17.08
CA GLY A 20 5.43 9.48 -17.52
C GLY A 20 5.53 9.77 -19.03
N ALA A 21 6.23 8.94 -19.80
CA ALA A 21 6.58 9.18 -21.20
C ALA A 21 5.50 8.68 -22.20
N VAL A 22 4.80 7.59 -21.87
CA VAL A 22 3.81 6.96 -22.76
C VAL A 22 2.39 7.30 -22.31
N HIS A 23 1.49 7.55 -23.26
CA HIS A 23 0.14 8.05 -23.00
C HIS A 23 -0.94 7.03 -23.39
N TYR A 24 -2.05 7.03 -22.66
CA TYR A 24 -3.17 6.11 -22.86
C TYR A 24 -4.52 6.83 -22.68
N CYS A 25 -5.49 6.51 -23.53
CA CYS A 25 -6.87 7.02 -23.36
C CYS A 25 -7.61 6.29 -22.23
N SER A 26 -7.24 5.05 -21.94
CA SER A 26 -7.81 4.21 -20.88
C SER A 26 -6.73 3.39 -20.16
N ARG A 27 -7.08 2.85 -18.98
CA ARG A 27 -6.19 1.95 -18.23
C ARG A 27 -6.08 0.58 -18.92
N ASP A 28 -7.10 0.16 -19.66
CA ASP A 28 -7.11 -1.11 -20.40
C ASP A 28 -6.05 -1.11 -21.50
N HIS A 29 -5.92 -0.02 -22.25
CA HIS A 29 -4.85 0.13 -23.23
C HIS A 29 -3.46 0.21 -22.59
N GLN A 30 -3.35 0.73 -21.36
CA GLN A 30 -2.09 0.64 -20.63
C GLN A 30 -1.75 -0.83 -20.27
N LYS A 31 -2.72 -1.61 -19.78
CA LYS A 31 -2.54 -3.04 -19.45
C LYS A 31 -2.21 -3.87 -20.70
N GLU A 32 -2.87 -3.60 -21.82
CA GLU A 32 -2.60 -4.25 -23.11
C GLU A 32 -1.18 -3.95 -23.60
N HIS A 33 -0.81 -2.66 -23.63
CA HIS A 33 0.52 -2.23 -24.05
C HIS A 33 1.62 -2.61 -23.06
N TRP A 34 1.29 -2.91 -21.80
CA TRP A 34 2.28 -3.24 -20.77
C TRP A 34 3.19 -4.41 -21.15
N LYS A 35 2.66 -5.39 -21.90
CA LYS A 35 3.42 -6.56 -22.36
C LYS A 35 4.67 -6.19 -23.15
N SER A 36 4.59 -5.16 -24.01
CA SER A 36 5.71 -4.62 -24.77
C SER A 36 6.40 -3.46 -24.03
N HIS A 37 5.63 -2.56 -23.41
CA HIS A 37 6.13 -1.34 -22.80
C HIS A 37 7.03 -1.58 -21.58
N LYS A 38 6.78 -2.63 -20.78
CA LYS A 38 7.47 -2.84 -19.49
C LYS A 38 9.00 -2.85 -19.58
N LYS A 39 9.56 -3.34 -20.68
CA LYS A 39 11.01 -3.42 -20.92
C LYS A 39 11.64 -2.04 -21.12
N GLU A 40 10.87 -1.11 -21.66
CA GLU A 40 11.31 0.26 -21.96
C GLU A 40 10.89 1.24 -20.86
N CYS A 41 9.82 0.92 -20.13
CA CYS A 41 9.28 1.75 -19.05
C CYS A 41 10.35 2.12 -18.01
N ALA A 42 11.17 1.15 -17.58
CA ALA A 42 12.23 1.37 -16.60
C ALA A 42 13.34 2.29 -17.14
N LYS A 43 13.65 2.23 -18.44
CA LYS A 43 14.63 3.12 -19.08
C LYS A 43 14.08 4.54 -19.16
N LEU A 44 12.85 4.67 -19.64
CA LEU A 44 12.16 5.95 -19.78
C LEU A 44 11.92 6.66 -18.44
N ALA A 45 11.79 5.90 -17.34
CA ALA A 45 11.66 6.48 -16.00
C ALA A 45 12.95 7.14 -15.50
N LYS A 46 14.13 6.64 -15.90
CA LYS A 46 15.45 7.19 -15.54
C LYS A 46 15.75 8.50 -16.27
N ASP A 47 15.18 8.68 -17.46
CA ASP A 47 15.34 9.89 -18.29
C ASP A 47 14.38 11.03 -17.92
N LYS A 48 13.59 10.87 -16.85
CA LYS A 48 12.65 11.90 -16.43
C LYS A 48 13.43 13.08 -15.82
N PRO A 49 13.41 14.28 -16.42
CA PRO A 49 14.00 15.45 -15.77
C PRO A 49 13.26 15.71 -14.47
N ALA A 50 14.03 15.98 -13.40
CA ALA A 50 13.48 16.32 -12.10
C ALA A 50 12.47 17.49 -12.25
N PRO A 51 11.35 17.48 -11.51
CA PRO A 51 10.44 18.63 -11.52
C PRO A 51 11.19 19.85 -10.97
N SER A 52 11.40 20.85 -11.81
CA SER A 52 11.95 22.14 -11.40
C SER A 52 11.09 22.77 -10.30
N PRO A 53 11.68 23.38 -9.26
CA PRO A 53 10.91 24.11 -8.28
C PRO A 53 10.49 25.46 -8.88
N GLY A 54 9.18 25.65 -9.04
CA GLY A 54 8.61 26.99 -9.23
C GLY A 54 7.75 27.15 -10.47
N ALA A 55 6.44 27.15 -10.26
CA ALA A 55 5.49 28.13 -10.83
C ALA A 55 4.08 27.80 -10.32
N SER A 56 3.81 28.15 -9.07
CA SER A 56 2.46 28.38 -8.60
C SER A 56 1.96 29.70 -9.20
N SER A 57 1.09 29.62 -10.20
CA SER A 57 0.27 30.75 -10.64
C SER A 57 -1.13 30.56 -10.08
N GLY A 58 -1.42 31.34 -9.05
CA GLY A 58 -2.76 31.49 -8.51
C GLY A 58 -3.68 32.23 -9.49
N SER A 59 -4.97 31.94 -9.37
CA SER A 59 -6.02 32.83 -9.85
C SER A 59 -6.97 33.09 -8.68
N SER A 60 -6.86 34.31 -8.16
CA SER A 60 -7.72 34.89 -7.14
C SER A 60 -9.00 35.41 -7.80
N GLY A 61 -10.16 35.08 -7.22
CA GLY A 61 -11.42 35.76 -7.49
C GLY A 61 -12.00 36.29 -6.17
N ALA A 62 -11.77 37.57 -5.88
CA ALA A 62 -12.30 38.29 -4.73
C ALA A 62 -13.68 38.91 -5.06
N ARG A 63 -14.60 38.93 -4.08
CA ARG A 63 -15.70 39.91 -3.95
C ARG A 63 -16.14 39.96 -2.47
N GLN A 64 -15.68 40.99 -1.75
CA GLN A 64 -16.41 42.21 -1.34
C GLN A 64 -17.27 42.01 -0.07
N GLN A 65 -16.82 42.65 1.01
CA GLN A 65 -17.57 42.98 2.22
C GLN A 65 -18.40 44.25 1.99
N SER A 66 -19.56 44.33 2.65
CA SER A 66 -20.17 45.62 3.02
C SER A 66 -20.67 45.55 4.47
N ASP A 67 -20.28 46.59 5.22
CA ASP A 67 -20.54 46.88 6.63
C ASP A 67 -22.01 47.23 6.95
N GLY A 68 -22.39 47.09 8.23
CA GLY A 68 -23.74 47.44 8.71
C GLY A 68 -24.00 47.27 10.22
N THR A 69 -23.15 47.88 11.06
CA THR A 69 -23.44 48.62 12.31
C THR A 69 -24.58 48.19 13.29
N ARG A 70 -24.14 47.76 14.49
CA ARG A 70 -24.61 48.02 15.90
C ARG A 70 -26.05 47.72 16.35
N SER A 71 -26.18 46.92 17.41
CA SER A 71 -26.48 47.44 18.77
C SER A 71 -26.32 46.38 19.87
N SER A 72 -25.91 46.88 21.03
CA SER A 72 -25.39 46.24 22.24
C SER A 72 -26.45 45.93 23.29
N THR A 73 -26.29 44.84 24.05
CA THR A 73 -26.48 44.84 25.51
C THR A 73 -25.51 43.85 26.16
N SER A 74 -24.94 44.32 27.26
CA SER A 74 -23.82 43.77 28.02
C SER A 74 -24.31 43.00 29.25
N SER A 75 -23.64 41.90 29.60
CA SER A 75 -23.56 41.40 30.98
C SER A 75 -22.22 40.70 31.17
N SER A 76 -21.49 41.17 32.18
CA SER A 76 -20.05 41.01 32.40
C SER A 76 -19.73 39.95 33.45
N THR A 77 -18.73 39.12 33.16
CA THR A 77 -17.63 38.60 34.02
C THR A 77 -16.78 37.71 33.10
N GLY A 78 -15.45 37.73 32.94
CA GLY A 78 -14.30 38.35 33.59
C GLY A 78 -13.05 37.59 33.10
N ARG A 79 -12.07 38.29 32.50
CA ARG A 79 -10.63 37.99 32.27
C ARG A 79 -10.16 36.63 31.69
N GLY A 80 -9.50 36.67 30.52
CA GLY A 80 -8.79 35.57 29.82
C GLY A 80 -7.33 35.33 30.28
N PRO A 81 -6.34 34.97 29.42
CA PRO A 81 -6.39 34.59 27.99
C PRO A 81 -5.54 33.34 27.61
N GLN A 82 -5.53 33.02 26.30
CA GLN A 82 -4.56 32.23 25.51
C GLN A 82 -4.78 30.71 25.34
N GLY A 83 -5.05 30.36 24.08
CA GLY A 83 -4.12 29.56 23.27
C GLY A 83 -3.85 28.13 23.72
N GLY A 84 -4.59 27.18 23.13
CA GLY A 84 -4.21 25.79 23.11
C GLY A 84 -5.18 25.00 22.24
N TYR A 85 -4.80 24.71 21.00
CA TYR A 85 -5.41 23.64 20.24
C TYR A 85 -5.10 22.35 20.99
N GLY A 86 -5.94 22.03 21.97
CA GLY A 86 -5.88 20.82 22.75
C GLY A 86 -6.01 19.65 21.79
N HIS A 87 -4.96 18.82 21.77
CA HIS A 87 -4.95 17.50 21.18
C HIS A 87 -6.19 16.73 21.62
N SER A 88 -7.22 16.75 20.77
CA SER A 88 -8.22 15.69 20.78
C SER A 88 -7.54 14.51 20.08
N PRO A 89 -7.35 13.36 20.77
CA PRO A 89 -6.84 12.18 20.11
C PRO A 89 -7.82 11.80 18.98
N PRO A 90 -7.34 11.44 17.77
CA PRO A 90 -8.23 10.86 16.77
C PRO A 90 -8.86 9.62 17.41
N LEU A 91 -10.17 9.52 17.23
CA LEU A 91 -11.03 8.42 17.67
C LEU A 91 -10.30 7.08 17.56
N GLY A 92 -10.29 6.34 18.66
CA GLY A 92 -9.47 5.15 18.86
C GLY A 92 -9.49 4.20 17.67
N VAL A 93 -8.30 3.89 17.17
CA VAL A 93 -8.06 2.71 16.33
C VAL A 93 -8.72 1.53 17.04
N GLY A 94 -9.78 0.99 16.46
CA GLY A 94 -10.48 -0.17 17.00
C GLY A 94 -9.47 -1.26 17.32
N GLN A 95 -9.68 -1.98 18.43
CA GLN A 95 -8.80 -3.09 18.81
C GLN A 95 -8.51 -3.97 17.59
N PRO A 96 -7.25 -4.39 17.38
CA PRO A 96 -6.89 -5.27 16.28
C PRO A 96 -7.78 -6.51 16.30
N SER A 97 -8.41 -6.76 15.17
CA SER A 97 -9.54 -7.67 15.05
C SER A 97 -9.17 -8.79 14.07
N THR A 98 -9.38 -10.03 14.49
CA THR A 98 -9.30 -11.20 13.59
C THR A 98 -10.61 -11.42 12.81
N ARG A 99 -11.61 -10.54 12.98
CA ARG A 99 -12.96 -10.72 12.43
C ARG A 99 -12.99 -10.70 10.90
N TRP A 100 -11.98 -10.12 10.26
CA TRP A 100 -11.88 -10.13 8.79
C TRP A 100 -11.94 -11.56 8.22
N ALA A 101 -11.49 -12.57 8.97
CA ALA A 101 -11.50 -13.96 8.56
C ALA A 101 -12.83 -14.69 8.86
N GLU A 102 -13.77 -14.08 9.58
CA GLU A 102 -15.06 -14.71 9.90
C GLU A 102 -15.81 -15.14 8.64
N GLY A 103 -16.34 -16.36 8.65
CA GLY A 103 -17.08 -16.94 7.53
C GLY A 103 -16.22 -17.36 6.33
N LEU A 104 -14.89 -17.21 6.38
CA LEU A 104 -13.99 -17.69 5.33
C LEU A 104 -13.46 -19.09 5.66
N THR A 105 -13.38 -19.95 4.63
CA THR A 105 -12.56 -21.16 4.71
C THR A 105 -11.08 -20.79 4.89
N PRO A 106 -10.24 -21.62 5.51
CA PRO A 106 -8.82 -21.32 5.70
C PRO A 106 -8.07 -20.95 4.42
N ALA A 107 -8.38 -21.57 3.28
CA ALA A 107 -7.77 -21.25 1.99
C ALA A 107 -8.12 -19.82 1.52
N LYS A 108 -9.40 -19.47 1.51
CA LYS A 108 -9.87 -18.11 1.17
C LYS A 108 -9.35 -17.04 2.13
N ALA A 109 -9.26 -17.36 3.42
CA ALA A 109 -8.71 -16.44 4.41
C ALA A 109 -7.20 -16.21 4.19
N ALA A 110 -6.45 -17.26 3.86
CA ALA A 110 -5.05 -17.16 3.49
C ALA A 110 -4.84 -16.32 2.21
N GLU A 111 -5.64 -16.56 1.17
CA GLU A 111 -5.61 -15.80 -0.08
C GLU A 111 -5.89 -14.31 0.17
N TRP A 112 -6.95 -14.01 0.92
CA TRP A 112 -7.32 -12.65 1.28
C TRP A 112 -6.21 -11.94 2.08
N PHE A 113 -5.54 -12.65 3.00
CA PHE A 113 -4.42 -12.11 3.76
C PHE A 113 -3.18 -11.79 2.89
N VAL A 114 -2.88 -12.63 1.90
CA VAL A 114 -1.80 -12.36 0.94
C VAL A 114 -2.18 -11.18 0.02
N ASP A 115 -3.43 -11.08 -0.40
CA ASP A 115 -3.93 -9.93 -1.15
C ASP A 115 -3.90 -8.64 -0.33
N CYS A 116 -4.12 -8.71 0.99
CA CYS A 116 -3.98 -7.57 1.89
C CYS A 116 -2.56 -7.02 1.86
N PHE A 117 -1.56 -7.91 1.88
CA PHE A 117 -0.17 -7.53 1.71
C PHE A 117 0.07 -6.91 0.33
N ARG A 118 -0.27 -7.61 -0.76
CA ARG A 118 -0.02 -7.13 -2.13
C ARG A 118 -0.67 -5.77 -2.43
N MET A 119 -1.90 -5.56 -1.95
CA MET A 119 -2.59 -4.27 -2.06
C MET A 119 -1.87 -3.17 -1.27
N ARG A 120 -1.36 -3.49 -0.07
CA ARG A 120 -0.63 -2.51 0.74
C ARG A 120 0.68 -2.07 0.08
N MET A 121 1.36 -3.00 -0.61
CA MET A 121 2.56 -2.71 -1.39
C MET A 121 2.25 -1.81 -2.59
N ASP A 122 1.13 -2.06 -3.27
CA ASP A 122 0.68 -1.21 -4.39
C ASP A 122 0.27 0.19 -3.91
N ASP A 123 -0.42 0.28 -2.77
CA ASP A 123 -0.76 1.57 -2.14
C ASP A 123 0.52 2.37 -1.83
N ASP A 124 1.56 1.77 -1.24
CA ASP A 124 2.82 2.48 -0.98
C ASP A 124 3.57 2.88 -2.26
N GLN A 125 3.51 2.05 -3.30
CA GLN A 125 4.05 2.41 -4.61
C GLN A 125 3.33 3.62 -5.20
N ALA A 126 2.00 3.65 -5.12
CA ALA A 126 1.18 4.68 -5.75
C ALA A 126 1.17 6.01 -4.97
N TRP A 127 1.33 5.99 -3.65
CA TRP A 127 1.15 7.17 -2.78
C TRP A 127 2.46 7.66 -2.17
N CYS A 128 3.43 6.77 -1.95
CA CYS A 128 4.71 7.09 -1.32
C CYS A 128 5.91 6.77 -2.24
N GLY A 129 5.68 6.53 -3.53
CA GLY A 129 6.77 6.25 -4.49
C GLY A 129 7.62 5.02 -4.14
N ALA A 130 7.07 4.06 -3.40
CA ALA A 130 7.77 2.87 -2.90
C ALA A 130 8.80 3.11 -1.78
N GLU A 131 8.80 4.28 -1.13
CA GLU A 131 9.74 4.60 -0.04
C GLU A 131 9.74 3.56 1.09
N ASN A 132 8.58 2.96 1.40
CA ASN A 132 8.45 1.98 2.46
C ASN A 132 8.57 0.53 1.97
N HIS A 133 8.17 0.25 0.73
CA HIS A 133 8.11 -1.10 0.17
C HIS A 133 8.35 -1.08 -1.35
N ALA A 134 9.54 -1.47 -1.79
CA ALA A 134 9.92 -1.52 -3.20
C ALA A 134 9.79 -2.94 -3.80
N ILE A 135 8.77 -3.70 -3.39
CA ILE A 135 8.75 -5.14 -3.71
C ILE A 135 8.68 -5.45 -5.20
N TYR A 136 7.94 -4.68 -6.01
CA TYR A 136 7.74 -4.99 -7.44
C TYR A 136 9.01 -4.86 -8.30
N PHE A 137 10.01 -4.14 -7.79
CA PHE A 137 11.33 -3.98 -8.39
C PHE A 137 12.44 -4.66 -7.57
N GLY A 138 12.10 -5.25 -6.42
CA GLY A 138 13.03 -5.94 -5.54
C GLY A 138 13.21 -7.41 -5.92
N SER A 139 14.30 -7.99 -5.40
CA SER A 139 14.60 -9.41 -5.54
C SER A 139 13.54 -10.30 -4.87
N PRO A 140 13.49 -11.60 -5.21
CA PRO A 140 12.70 -12.58 -4.47
C PRO A 140 12.94 -12.53 -2.97
N LEU A 141 14.21 -12.42 -2.56
CA LEU A 141 14.62 -12.27 -1.16
C LEU A 141 14.00 -11.02 -0.52
N HIS A 142 14.06 -9.87 -1.20
CA HIS A 142 13.44 -8.63 -0.70
C HIS A 142 11.92 -8.78 -0.55
N THR A 143 11.25 -9.41 -1.52
CA THR A 143 9.80 -9.68 -1.44
C THR A 143 9.47 -10.61 -0.26
N VAL A 144 10.27 -11.67 -0.07
CA VAL A 144 10.13 -12.60 1.06
C VAL A 144 10.32 -11.89 2.39
N ARG A 145 11.33 -11.01 2.49
CA ARG A 145 11.59 -10.22 3.69
C ARG A 145 10.41 -9.32 4.05
N GLU A 146 9.90 -8.53 3.11
CA GLU A 146 8.77 -7.63 3.38
C GLU A 146 7.51 -8.41 3.80
N PHE A 147 7.26 -9.54 3.13
CA PHE A 147 6.15 -10.40 3.50
C PHE A 147 6.34 -11.05 4.88
N LEU A 148 7.57 -11.43 5.24
CA LEU A 148 7.91 -11.95 6.57
C LEU A 148 7.68 -10.90 7.66
N ILE A 149 8.07 -9.65 7.42
CA ILE A 149 7.82 -8.52 8.32
C ILE A 149 6.31 -8.34 8.52
N PHE A 150 5.54 -8.30 7.43
CA PHE A 150 4.09 -8.18 7.47
C PHE A 150 3.43 -9.29 8.32
N CYS A 151 3.80 -10.55 8.06
CA CYS A 151 3.28 -11.70 8.79
C CYS A 151 3.59 -11.63 10.29
N ASN A 152 4.83 -11.29 10.63
CA ASN A 152 5.26 -11.17 12.02
C ASN A 152 4.54 -10.01 12.73
N MET A 153 4.41 -8.85 12.10
CA MET A 153 3.68 -7.72 12.68
C MET A 153 2.19 -8.01 12.86
N ALA A 154 1.58 -8.80 11.97
CA ALA A 154 0.19 -9.24 12.12
C ALA A 154 0.01 -10.14 13.35
N VAL A 155 1.00 -10.99 13.66
CA VAL A 155 1.02 -11.79 14.90
C VAL A 155 1.23 -10.89 16.12
N ASP A 156 2.20 -9.98 16.09
CA ASP A 156 2.49 -9.06 17.21
C ASP A 156 1.28 -8.24 17.63
N ARG A 157 0.46 -7.86 16.65
CA ARG A 157 -0.74 -7.05 16.88
C ARG A 157 -2.00 -7.87 17.10
N GLY A 158 -1.94 -9.19 17.04
CA GLY A 158 -3.14 -10.03 17.19
C GLY A 158 -4.17 -9.86 16.06
N VAL A 159 -3.73 -9.41 14.88
CA VAL A 159 -4.58 -9.25 13.68
C VAL A 159 -4.71 -10.58 12.92
N PHE A 160 -3.73 -11.49 13.08
CA PHE A 160 -3.74 -12.78 12.40
C PHE A 160 -4.51 -13.86 13.21
N PRO A 161 -5.58 -14.46 12.66
CA PRO A 161 -6.31 -15.54 13.33
C PRO A 161 -5.49 -16.83 13.40
N SER A 162 -5.42 -17.46 14.58
CA SER A 162 -4.75 -18.75 14.78
C SER A 162 -5.42 -19.92 14.05
N THR A 163 -6.64 -19.74 13.55
CA THR A 163 -7.39 -20.72 12.77
C THR A 163 -6.88 -20.87 11.33
N ILE A 164 -6.03 -19.96 10.85
CA ILE A 164 -5.45 -20.01 9.51
C ILE A 164 -4.08 -20.70 9.57
N PRO A 165 -3.90 -21.87 8.94
CA PRO A 165 -2.59 -22.51 8.90
C PRO A 165 -1.60 -21.71 8.06
N TRP A 166 -0.42 -21.41 8.61
CA TRP A 166 0.64 -20.72 7.87
C TRP A 166 1.07 -21.45 6.59
N ALA A 167 0.96 -22.78 6.54
CA ALA A 167 1.21 -23.53 5.31
C ALA A 167 0.30 -23.07 4.16
N LYS A 168 -0.97 -22.74 4.44
CA LYS A 168 -1.91 -22.21 3.44
C LYS A 168 -1.60 -20.78 3.04
N VAL A 169 -1.14 -19.96 3.99
CA VAL A 169 -0.66 -18.60 3.67
C VAL A 169 0.54 -18.66 2.72
N LEU A 170 1.50 -19.53 2.99
CA LEU A 170 2.71 -19.66 2.16
C LEU A 170 2.43 -20.30 0.80
N GLU A 171 1.46 -21.23 0.71
CA GLU A 171 0.94 -21.74 -0.57
C GLU A 171 0.34 -20.62 -1.42
N GLN A 172 -0.53 -19.79 -0.83
CA GLN A 172 -1.11 -18.63 -1.53
C GLN A 172 -0.03 -17.59 -1.89
N ALA A 173 0.96 -17.38 -1.02
CA ALA A 173 2.06 -16.46 -1.27
C ALA A 173 2.90 -16.90 -2.48
N ASP A 174 3.18 -18.19 -2.62
CA ASP A 174 3.94 -18.75 -3.75
C ASP A 174 3.25 -18.46 -5.09
N ASP A 175 1.92 -18.47 -5.12
CA ASP A 175 1.15 -18.23 -6.34
C ASP A 175 0.90 -16.75 -6.63
N LEU A 176 0.76 -15.92 -5.59
CA LEU A 176 0.26 -14.56 -5.74
C LEU A 176 1.34 -13.48 -5.66
N LEU A 177 2.43 -13.69 -4.91
CA LEU A 177 3.46 -12.66 -4.70
C LEU A 177 4.23 -12.28 -5.97
N VAL A 178 4.08 -13.04 -7.05
CA VAL A 178 4.65 -12.73 -8.36
C VAL A 178 3.87 -11.63 -9.09
N TYR A 179 2.64 -11.33 -8.67
CA TYR A 179 1.73 -10.40 -9.34
C TYR A 179 1.43 -9.18 -8.47
N ALA A 180 1.36 -8.00 -9.10
CA ALA A 180 0.77 -6.83 -8.46
C ALA A 180 -0.72 -7.05 -8.16
N PHE A 181 -1.23 -6.35 -7.14
CA PHE A 181 -2.64 -6.38 -6.78
C PHE A 181 -3.09 -4.97 -6.45
N GLU A 182 -3.67 -4.31 -7.43
CA GLU A 182 -4.06 -2.91 -7.29
C GLU A 182 -5.41 -2.80 -6.58
N LYS A 183 -5.75 -1.59 -6.12
CA LYS A 183 -7.09 -1.30 -5.59
C LYS A 183 -8.22 -1.72 -6.54
N ALA A 184 -8.03 -1.58 -7.86
CA ALA A 184 -9.04 -1.98 -8.83
C ALA A 184 -9.24 -3.51 -8.85
N ASP A 185 -8.14 -4.28 -8.78
CA ASP A 185 -8.22 -5.75 -8.73
C ASP A 185 -8.92 -6.21 -7.43
N ALA A 186 -8.68 -5.52 -6.32
CA ALA A 186 -9.38 -5.75 -5.06
C ALA A 186 -10.89 -5.48 -5.18
N GLN A 187 -11.29 -4.41 -5.87
CA GLN A 187 -12.69 -4.09 -6.12
C GLN A 187 -13.37 -5.12 -7.02
N ASP A 188 -12.67 -5.57 -8.07
CA ASP A 188 -13.21 -6.60 -8.97
C ASP A 188 -13.35 -7.95 -8.27
N LYS A 189 -12.37 -8.32 -7.43
CA LYS A 189 -12.31 -9.62 -6.75
C LYS A 189 -13.25 -9.72 -5.55
N TYR A 190 -13.30 -8.67 -4.72
CA TYR A 190 -14.01 -8.67 -3.44
C TYR A 190 -15.23 -7.72 -3.42
N GLY A 191 -15.51 -7.04 -4.53
CA GLY A 191 -16.65 -6.14 -4.66
C GLY A 191 -16.42 -4.81 -3.94
N SER A 192 -17.36 -4.43 -3.08
CA SER A 192 -17.38 -3.11 -2.44
C SER A 192 -16.64 -3.02 -1.10
N GLU A 193 -15.68 -3.93 -0.83
CA GLU A 193 -14.81 -3.84 0.35
C GLU A 193 -14.10 -2.47 0.35
N ASN A 194 -14.59 -1.57 1.20
CA ASN A 194 -14.04 -0.23 1.36
C ASN A 194 -13.48 -0.09 2.78
N VAL A 195 -12.78 1.02 3.06
CA VAL A 195 -12.16 1.24 4.37
C VAL A 195 -13.19 1.24 5.51
N PHE A 196 -14.43 1.62 5.21
CA PHE A 196 -15.53 1.69 6.18
C PHE A 196 -16.28 0.37 6.33
N ALA A 197 -15.97 -0.66 5.54
CA ALA A 197 -16.62 -1.96 5.65
C ALA A 197 -16.48 -2.53 7.07
N GLU A 198 -15.33 -2.32 7.71
CA GLU A 198 -15.09 -2.77 9.08
C GLU A 198 -15.99 -2.08 10.13
N LEU A 199 -16.39 -0.82 9.89
CA LEU A 199 -17.32 -0.08 10.77
C LEU A 199 -18.76 -0.61 10.70
N THR A 200 -19.12 -1.28 9.61
CA THR A 200 -20.41 -1.97 9.45
C THR A 200 -20.30 -3.48 9.64
N GLY A 201 -19.20 -3.96 10.24
CA GLY A 201 -18.96 -5.39 10.51
C GLY A 201 -18.52 -6.24 9.31
N GLY A 202 -18.15 -5.61 8.19
CA GLY A 202 -17.50 -6.23 7.03
C GLY A 202 -15.97 -6.33 7.18
N ARG A 203 -15.29 -6.76 6.11
CA ARG A 203 -13.83 -6.88 6.07
C ARG A 203 -13.23 -5.87 5.10
N SER A 204 -11.98 -5.44 5.34
CA SER A 204 -11.31 -4.44 4.53
C SER A 204 -9.81 -4.68 4.47
N LEU A 205 -9.29 -4.94 3.27
CA LEU A 205 -7.85 -5.13 3.03
C LEU A 205 -7.05 -3.92 3.54
N ARG A 206 -7.53 -2.69 3.30
CA ARG A 206 -6.79 -1.47 3.66
C ARG A 206 -6.80 -1.26 5.17
N ALA A 207 -7.95 -1.42 5.82
CA ALA A 207 -8.04 -1.27 7.26
C ALA A 207 -7.20 -2.33 7.99
N THR A 208 -7.19 -3.58 7.50
CA THR A 208 -6.33 -4.63 8.04
C THR A 208 -4.84 -4.33 7.82
N GLY A 209 -4.46 -3.83 6.64
CA GLY A 209 -3.08 -3.38 6.38
C GLY A 209 -2.64 -2.25 7.31
N VAL A 210 -3.52 -1.28 7.57
CA VAL A 210 -3.28 -0.19 8.56
C VAL A 210 -3.17 -0.75 9.97
N ALA A 211 -4.04 -1.70 10.36
CA ALA A 211 -3.98 -2.34 11.66
C ALA A 211 -2.65 -3.10 11.87
N ILE A 212 -2.11 -3.73 10.82
CA ILE A 212 -0.84 -4.46 10.89
C ILE A 212 0.35 -3.51 10.96
N TYR A 213 0.38 -2.47 10.13
CA TYR A 213 1.53 -1.56 10.04
C TYR A 213 1.49 -0.40 11.05
N ALA A 214 0.31 -0.07 11.57
CA ALA A 214 0.04 1.11 12.40
C ALA A 214 0.35 2.46 11.70
N PHE A 215 0.19 2.53 10.38
CA PHE A 215 0.20 3.78 9.61
C PHE A 215 -0.62 3.64 8.33
N GLY A 216 -1.20 4.75 7.87
CA GLY A 216 -1.99 4.83 6.65
C GLY A 216 -1.15 4.79 5.36
N PRO A 217 -1.79 4.47 4.22
CA PRO A 217 -1.13 4.55 2.91
C PRO A 217 -0.95 5.99 2.40
N ASN A 218 -1.48 7.00 3.10
CA ASN A 218 -1.63 8.36 2.59
C ASN A 218 -0.37 9.24 2.74
N GLY A 219 0.83 8.66 2.69
CA GLY A 219 2.07 9.40 2.99
C GLY A 219 2.24 9.73 4.47
N GLU A 220 1.50 9.04 5.35
CA GLU A 220 1.76 9.11 6.78
C GLU A 220 3.14 8.52 7.09
N PRO A 221 3.88 9.10 8.06
CA PRO A 221 5.16 8.55 8.45
C PRO A 221 5.02 7.09 8.90
N ALA A 222 5.92 6.24 8.41
CA ALA A 222 6.05 4.87 8.89
C ALA A 222 6.16 4.83 10.43
N SER A 223 5.43 3.89 11.04
CA SER A 223 5.39 3.68 12.49
C SER A 223 6.77 3.32 13.05
N ALA A 224 7.01 3.64 14.33
CA ALA A 224 8.27 3.32 14.99
C ALA A 224 8.52 1.80 15.01
N GLU A 225 7.44 1.03 15.19
CA GLU A 225 7.46 -0.43 15.21
C GLU A 225 7.80 -1.00 13.83
N PHE A 226 7.26 -0.44 12.75
CA PHE A 226 7.62 -0.85 11.39
C PHE A 226 9.08 -0.57 11.10
N LYS A 227 9.58 0.62 11.42
CA LYS A 227 11.01 0.96 11.26
C LYS A 227 11.91 0.06 12.10
N ALA A 228 11.48 -0.29 13.31
CA ALA A 228 12.19 -1.25 14.15
C ALA A 228 12.20 -2.66 13.55
N ALA A 229 11.08 -3.10 12.98
CA ALA A 229 11.01 -4.34 12.24
C ALA A 229 11.97 -4.32 11.04
N GLN A 230 11.95 -3.29 10.19
CA GLN A 230 12.89 -3.18 9.08
C GLN A 230 14.35 -3.27 9.52
N ARG A 231 14.75 -2.69 10.66
CA ARG A 231 16.12 -2.88 11.18
C ARG A 231 16.41 -4.30 11.69
N LYS A 232 15.40 -5.00 12.17
CA LYS A 232 15.52 -6.35 12.76
C LYS A 232 15.68 -7.46 11.71
N TYR A 233 15.11 -7.30 10.52
CA TYR A 233 15.17 -8.30 9.45
C TYR A 233 16.19 -7.88 8.39
N PRO A 234 17.27 -8.65 8.17
CA PRO A 234 18.26 -8.37 7.13
C PRO A 234 17.66 -8.37 5.73
N ASP A 235 18.26 -7.62 4.81
CA ASP A 235 17.91 -7.55 3.39
C ASP A 235 18.82 -8.39 2.48
N ASP A 236 19.74 -9.16 3.08
CA ASP A 236 20.63 -10.11 2.43
C ASP A 236 20.33 -11.56 2.87
N ASN A 237 21.16 -12.50 2.39
CA ASN A 237 20.98 -13.93 2.67
C ASN A 237 21.03 -14.27 4.17
N THR A 238 21.59 -13.40 5.02
CA THR A 238 21.63 -13.62 6.47
C THR A 238 20.25 -13.55 7.12
N LEU A 239 19.21 -13.13 6.36
CA LEU A 239 17.81 -13.26 6.75
C LEU A 239 17.48 -14.70 7.20
N PHE A 240 18.07 -15.70 6.54
CA PHE A 240 17.84 -17.12 6.79
C PHE A 240 18.82 -17.78 7.78
N ASP A 241 19.66 -17.00 8.47
CA ASP A 241 20.60 -17.54 9.47
C ASP A 241 19.93 -17.74 10.85
N ASP A 242 18.81 -17.08 11.10
CA ASP A 242 18.08 -17.14 12.36
C ASP A 242 16.67 -17.72 12.17
N ALA A 243 16.50 -18.99 12.54
CA ALA A 243 15.22 -19.69 12.44
C ALA A 243 14.11 -19.07 13.32
N THR A 244 14.47 -18.31 14.37
CA THR A 244 13.49 -17.72 15.28
C THR A 244 12.61 -16.66 14.60
N ARG A 245 13.13 -16.02 13.54
CA ARG A 245 12.39 -15.06 12.68
C ARG A 245 11.17 -15.68 12.01
N PHE A 246 11.18 -16.99 11.81
CA PHE A 246 10.19 -17.75 11.05
C PHE A 246 9.32 -18.67 11.92
N ALA A 247 9.74 -18.91 13.17
CA ALA A 247 9.19 -19.97 14.02
C ALA A 247 7.66 -19.86 14.21
N ARG A 248 7.16 -18.63 14.40
CA ARG A 248 5.73 -18.38 14.61
C ARG A 248 4.91 -18.19 13.33
N VAL A 249 5.56 -18.20 12.17
CA VAL A 249 4.94 -17.93 10.86
C VAL A 249 5.23 -19.05 9.84
N GLY A 250 5.23 -20.31 10.30
CA GLY A 250 5.30 -21.50 9.44
C GLY A 250 6.66 -22.21 9.37
N GLY A 251 7.69 -21.64 9.99
CA GLY A 251 9.03 -22.24 10.10
C GLY A 251 9.91 -22.03 8.87
N ILE A 252 11.22 -21.92 9.11
CA ILE A 252 12.20 -21.42 8.13
C ILE A 252 12.22 -22.19 6.80
N ASP A 253 12.03 -23.51 6.82
CA ASP A 253 12.13 -24.34 5.62
C ASP A 253 11.09 -23.95 4.54
N LYS A 254 9.87 -23.60 4.97
CA LYS A 254 8.82 -23.18 4.03
C LYS A 254 9.12 -21.82 3.41
N TRP A 255 9.76 -20.93 4.16
CA TRP A 255 10.18 -19.62 3.66
C TRP A 255 11.37 -19.71 2.71
N ARG A 256 12.32 -20.63 2.96
CA ARG A 256 13.38 -20.95 2.00
C ARG A 256 12.77 -21.50 0.70
N ALA A 257 11.84 -22.45 0.80
CA ALA A 257 11.14 -23.00 -0.35
C ALA A 257 10.37 -21.93 -1.14
N LEU A 258 9.69 -21.01 -0.45
CA LEU A 258 9.04 -19.86 -1.07
C LEU A 258 10.04 -18.99 -1.83
N CYS A 259 11.16 -18.60 -1.19
CA CYS A 259 12.20 -17.78 -1.83
C CYS A 259 12.72 -18.43 -3.12
N THR A 260 13.12 -19.69 -3.05
CA THR A 260 13.60 -20.46 -4.23
C THR A 260 12.54 -20.58 -5.32
N SER A 261 11.27 -20.75 -4.95
CA SER A 261 10.18 -20.80 -5.93
C SER A 261 9.97 -19.44 -6.61
N LEU A 262 10.01 -18.34 -5.85
CA LEU A 262 9.90 -16.99 -6.39
C LEU A 262 11.09 -16.62 -7.28
N GLU A 263 12.31 -17.03 -6.95
CA GLU A 263 13.50 -16.90 -7.82
C GLU A 263 13.28 -17.50 -9.20
N ARG A 264 12.61 -18.66 -9.26
CA ARG A 264 12.25 -19.30 -10.52
C ARG A 264 11.06 -18.60 -11.21
N LYS A 265 10.03 -18.18 -10.47
CA LYS A 265 8.78 -17.64 -11.04
C LYS A 265 8.89 -16.18 -11.48
N PHE A 266 9.68 -15.35 -10.81
CA PHE A 266 9.81 -13.92 -11.13
C PHE A 266 10.24 -13.66 -12.59
N PRO A 267 11.34 -14.24 -13.12
CA PRO A 267 11.77 -13.95 -14.48
C PRO A 267 10.76 -14.47 -15.51
N LEU A 268 10.11 -15.61 -15.24
CA LEU A 268 9.05 -16.18 -16.09
C LEU A 268 7.82 -15.26 -16.19
N ASN A 269 7.55 -14.49 -15.14
CA ASN A 269 6.47 -13.49 -15.10
C ASN A 269 6.98 -12.08 -15.49
N GLY A 270 8.22 -11.96 -15.94
CA GLY A 270 8.84 -10.72 -16.39
C GLY A 270 9.10 -9.70 -15.27
N ARG A 271 9.25 -10.18 -14.03
CA ARG A 271 9.86 -9.43 -12.93
C ARG A 271 11.36 -9.67 -12.98
N LEU A 272 12.08 -8.63 -13.38
CA LEU A 272 13.54 -8.60 -13.36
C LEU A 272 13.97 -7.79 -12.14
N TRP A 273 15.06 -8.22 -11.51
CA TRP A 273 15.72 -7.53 -10.41
C TRP A 273 17.20 -7.45 -10.75
N ASP A 274 17.85 -6.38 -10.33
CA ASP A 274 19.29 -6.17 -10.46
C ASP A 274 20.04 -6.81 -9.29
#